data_AF-A0A3M2AII0-F1
#
_entry.id   AF-A0A3M2AII0-F1
#
_cell.length_a   1.000
_cell.length_b   1.000
_cell.length_c   1.000
_cell.angle_alpha   90.00
_cell.angle_beta   90.00
_cell.angle_gamma   90.00
#
_symmetry.space_group_name_H-M   'P 1'
#
loop_
_entity.id
_entity.type
_entity.pdbx_description
1 polymer ?
#
loop_
_entity_poly.entity_id
_entity_poly.type
_entity_poly.pdbx_seq_one_letter_code
_entity_poly.pdbx_strand_id
1 'polypeptide(L)'
;MIIVLKEGSGEAEVREVLDRLEEVGLRGRELEGRPRRVIHVLNGPTWKAKPLARLEAVSALVPTSGPRHRREGRRFFPYHFLAWAVLLLLVLSGLVLLSGFFPPGLGRPADVLGEAGSAQALWFFRGVAGFLSLLPEDSVAAGVLALFLIWLAFFFLPEIDRTTGPARLKRLPIVALGLFFLLGGFFLALGGGRG
;
A
#
# COMPACT_ATOMS: atom_id res chain seq x y z
N MET A 1 -12.55 24.58 0.38
CA MET A 1 -11.89 25.65 1.16
C MET A 1 -12.95 26.51 1.79
N ILE A 2 -12.70 27.08 2.97
CA ILE A 2 -13.60 28.02 3.62
C ILE A 2 -12.95 29.41 3.60
N ILE A 3 -13.72 30.43 3.23
CA ILE A 3 -13.35 31.84 3.30
C ILE A 3 -14.11 32.44 4.48
N VAL A 4 -13.38 32.95 5.46
CA VAL A 4 -13.95 33.58 6.66
C VAL A 4 -13.94 35.09 6.45
N LEU A 5 -15.10 35.72 6.56
CA LEU A 5 -15.22 37.17 6.45
C LEU A 5 -14.93 37.86 7.77
N LYS A 6 -14.64 39.16 7.71
CA LYS A 6 -14.48 40.00 8.89
C LYS A 6 -15.80 40.09 9.67
N GLU A 7 -15.69 40.45 10.95
CA GLU A 7 -16.84 40.63 11.81
C GLU A 7 -17.59 41.91 11.41
N GLY A 8 -18.93 41.85 11.34
CA GLY A 8 -19.75 42.96 10.86
C GLY A 8 -19.90 43.05 9.33
N SER A 9 -19.30 42.13 8.56
CA SER A 9 -19.47 42.10 7.10
C SER A 9 -20.94 42.03 6.69
N GLY A 10 -21.37 43.01 5.89
CA GLY A 10 -22.73 43.11 5.37
C GLY A 10 -22.98 42.24 4.14
N GLU A 11 -24.22 42.22 3.64
CA GLU A 11 -24.58 41.45 2.43
C GLU A 11 -23.82 41.90 1.17
N ALA A 12 -23.48 43.18 1.08
CA ALA A 12 -22.72 43.72 -0.05
C ALA A 12 -21.32 43.08 -0.14
N GLU A 13 -20.64 42.94 0.99
CA GLU A 13 -19.30 42.32 1.08
C GLU A 13 -19.35 40.82 0.77
N VAL A 14 -20.41 40.12 1.22
CA VAL A 14 -20.60 38.71 0.86
C VAL A 14 -20.76 38.57 -0.64
N ARG A 15 -21.58 39.42 -1.26
CA ARG A 15 -21.83 39.40 -2.70
C ARG A 15 -20.55 39.70 -3.49
N GLU A 16 -19.78 40.69 -3.07
CA GLU A 16 -18.48 41.00 -3.68
C GLU A 16 -17.54 39.78 -3.66
N VAL A 17 -17.41 39.09 -2.53
CA VAL A 17 -16.54 37.92 -2.42
C VAL A 17 -17.04 36.74 -3.27
N LEU A 18 -18.36 36.57 -3.40
CA LEU A 18 -18.96 35.56 -4.29
C LEU A 18 -18.72 35.89 -5.77
N ASP A 19 -18.90 37.15 -6.18
CA ASP A 19 -18.64 37.59 -7.55
C ASP A 19 -17.17 37.37 -7.93
N ARG A 20 -16.24 37.73 -7.02
CA ARG A 20 -14.80 37.48 -7.21
C ARG A 20 -14.45 35.99 -7.27
N LEU A 21 -15.19 35.12 -6.57
CA LEU A 21 -15.01 33.68 -6.71
C LEU A 21 -15.42 33.19 -8.09
N GLU A 22 -16.54 33.69 -8.62
CA GLU A 22 -17.03 33.32 -9.95
C GLU A 22 -16.09 33.81 -11.06
N GLU A 23 -15.51 35.00 -10.93
CA GLU A 23 -14.48 35.54 -11.84
C GLU A 23 -13.26 34.61 -11.96
N VAL A 24 -12.84 33.96 -10.87
CA VAL A 24 -11.73 32.98 -10.88
C VAL A 24 -12.18 31.56 -11.26
N GLY A 25 -13.43 31.38 -11.65
CA GLY A 25 -14.02 30.12 -12.08
C GLY A 25 -14.31 29.14 -10.93
N LEU A 26 -14.58 29.67 -9.74
CA LEU A 26 -14.98 28.90 -8.56
C LEU A 26 -16.43 29.26 -8.18
N ARG A 27 -17.14 28.33 -7.54
CA ARG A 27 -18.47 28.56 -6.97
C ARG A 27 -18.38 28.58 -5.45
N GLY A 28 -18.98 29.59 -4.83
CA GLY A 28 -19.11 29.71 -3.39
C GLY A 28 -20.56 29.60 -2.92
N ARG A 29 -20.76 29.28 -1.64
CA ARG A 29 -22.04 29.44 -0.95
C ARG A 29 -21.81 29.97 0.45
N GLU A 30 -22.59 30.96 0.87
CA GLU A 30 -22.61 31.42 2.26
C GLU A 30 -23.18 30.33 3.19
N LEU A 31 -22.51 30.12 4.33
CA LEU A 31 -22.96 29.23 5.39
C LEU A 31 -23.66 30.06 6.47
N GLU A 32 -24.96 29.83 6.66
CA GLU A 32 -25.77 30.48 7.68
C GLU A 32 -25.46 29.95 9.10
N GLY A 33 -25.81 30.73 10.12
CA GLY A 33 -25.82 30.28 11.53
C GLY A 33 -24.48 30.34 12.26
N ARG A 34 -23.55 31.19 11.83
CA ARG A 34 -22.24 31.39 12.47
C ARG A 34 -22.11 32.82 12.98
N PRO A 35 -21.35 33.06 14.08
CA PRO A 35 -21.10 34.42 14.58
C PRO A 35 -20.33 35.30 13.57
N ARG A 36 -19.65 34.67 12.60
CA ARG A 36 -19.01 35.34 11.46
C ARG A 36 -19.57 34.73 10.18
N ARG A 37 -19.76 35.56 9.15
CA ARG A 37 -20.18 35.09 7.82
C ARG A 37 -19.04 34.31 7.17
N VAL A 38 -19.38 33.17 6.57
CA VAL A 38 -18.41 32.22 6.03
C VAL A 38 -18.86 31.77 4.65
N ILE A 39 -17.96 31.76 3.67
CA ILE A 39 -18.23 31.28 2.32
C ILE A 39 -17.50 29.95 2.11
N HIS A 40 -18.26 28.90 1.75
CA HIS A 40 -17.71 27.61 1.40
C HIS A 40 -17.48 27.51 -0.12
N VAL A 41 -16.23 27.29 -0.53
CA VAL A 41 -15.86 27.04 -1.93
C VAL A 41 -16.24 25.61 -2.31
N LEU A 42 -17.19 25.47 -3.24
CA LEU A 42 -17.87 24.22 -3.59
C LEU A 42 -17.12 23.37 -4.61
N ASN A 43 -16.36 23.99 -5.52
CA ASN A 43 -15.71 23.30 -6.63
C ASN A 43 -14.35 23.93 -6.99
N GLY A 44 -13.65 23.23 -7.88
CA GLY A 44 -12.43 23.73 -8.51
C GLY A 44 -11.17 23.67 -7.65
N PRO A 45 -10.02 24.00 -8.24
CA PRO A 45 -8.76 24.03 -7.53
C PRO A 45 -8.73 25.18 -6.52
N THR A 46 -8.67 24.86 -5.23
CA THR A 46 -8.73 25.85 -4.14
C THR A 46 -7.61 26.87 -4.15
N TRP A 47 -6.49 26.59 -4.82
CA TRP A 47 -5.39 27.56 -4.98
C TRP A 47 -5.81 28.80 -5.77
N LYS A 48 -6.83 28.71 -6.64
CA LYS A 48 -7.36 29.86 -7.39
C LYS A 48 -8.03 30.90 -6.51
N ALA A 49 -8.47 30.54 -5.30
CA ALA A 49 -9.07 31.47 -4.37
C ALA A 49 -8.06 32.13 -3.40
N LYS A 50 -6.75 31.85 -3.54
CA LYS A 50 -5.70 32.56 -2.78
C LYS A 50 -5.72 34.09 -2.96
N PRO A 51 -5.95 34.66 -4.16
CA PRO A 51 -6.01 36.11 -4.34
C PRO A 51 -7.11 36.78 -3.51
N LEU A 52 -8.19 36.08 -3.19
CA LEU A 52 -9.29 36.62 -2.39
C LEU A 52 -8.88 36.92 -0.94
N ALA A 53 -7.75 36.39 -0.46
CA ALA A 53 -7.19 36.78 0.85
C ALA A 53 -6.83 38.26 0.94
N ARG A 54 -6.73 38.96 -0.20
CA ARG A 54 -6.41 40.40 -0.27
C ARG A 54 -7.64 41.31 -0.19
N LEU A 55 -8.85 40.75 -0.30
CA LEU A 55 -10.08 41.52 -0.20
C LEU A 55 -10.26 42.02 1.24
N GLU A 56 -10.69 43.26 1.41
CA GLU A 56 -10.83 43.86 2.73
C GLU A 56 -11.85 43.11 3.59
N ALA A 57 -12.91 42.58 2.99
CA ALA A 57 -13.93 41.77 3.66
C ALA A 57 -13.42 40.41 4.16
N VAL A 58 -12.27 39.91 3.67
CA VAL A 58 -11.78 38.56 3.98
C VAL A 58 -10.82 38.60 5.16
N SER A 59 -11.18 37.89 6.24
CA SER A 59 -10.35 37.76 7.44
C SER A 59 -9.35 36.61 7.32
N ALA A 60 -9.76 35.47 6.77
CA ALA A 60 -8.89 34.30 6.64
C ALA A 60 -9.35 33.34 5.54
N LEU A 61 -8.38 32.68 4.91
CA LEU A 61 -8.62 31.49 4.09
C LEU A 61 -8.30 30.26 4.92
N VAL A 62 -9.32 29.49 5.28
CA VAL A 62 -9.16 28.22 5.96
C VAL A 62 -9.14 27.12 4.91
N PRO A 63 -7.99 26.48 4.64
CA PRO A 63 -7.98 25.29 3.82
C PRO A 63 -8.79 24.24 4.58
N THR A 64 -10.08 24.10 4.24
CA THR A 64 -10.74 22.84 4.52
C THR A 64 -9.94 21.83 3.74
N SER A 65 -9.25 20.93 4.46
CA SER A 65 -8.90 19.62 3.91
C SER A 65 -10.16 19.21 3.16
N GLY A 66 -10.13 19.28 1.83
CA GLY A 66 -11.35 19.37 1.04
C GLY A 66 -12.28 18.20 1.39
N PRO A 67 -13.52 18.18 0.90
CA PRO A 67 -14.24 16.93 0.84
C PRO A 67 -13.30 15.96 0.12
N ARG A 68 -12.61 15.09 0.87
CA ARG A 68 -11.95 13.93 0.29
C ARG A 68 -13.15 13.19 -0.26
N HIS A 69 -13.42 13.36 -1.54
CA HIS A 69 -14.27 12.46 -2.30
C HIS A 69 -13.61 11.08 -2.14
N ARG A 70 -13.87 10.44 -0.99
CA ARG A 70 -13.63 9.03 -0.79
C ARG A 70 -14.72 8.39 -1.62
N ARG A 71 -14.39 8.16 -2.89
CA ARG A 71 -15.27 7.53 -3.86
C ARG A 71 -15.89 6.25 -3.30
N GLU A 72 -15.17 5.56 -2.42
CA GLU A 72 -15.67 4.61 -1.43
C GLU A 72 -14.55 4.39 -0.38
N GLY A 73 -14.89 3.86 0.81
CA GLY A 73 -13.90 3.33 1.76
C GLY A 73 -13.97 3.90 3.19
N ARG A 74 -14.01 3.00 4.18
CA ARG A 74 -14.01 3.34 5.61
C ARG A 74 -12.72 4.07 6.02
N ARG A 75 -12.78 4.90 7.07
CA ARG A 75 -11.58 5.55 7.63
C ARG A 75 -10.57 4.49 8.06
N PHE A 76 -9.27 4.75 7.85
CA PHE A 76 -8.21 3.79 8.23
C PHE A 76 -8.29 3.48 9.73
N PHE A 77 -8.24 4.53 10.54
CA PHE A 77 -8.56 4.45 11.95
C PHE A 77 -10.05 4.73 12.17
N PRO A 78 -10.75 3.97 13.03
CA PRO A 78 -10.25 2.84 13.83
C PRO A 78 -10.30 1.49 13.11
N TYR A 79 -11.07 1.38 12.01
CA TYR A 79 -11.49 0.09 11.44
C TYR A 79 -10.35 -0.80 10.95
N HIS A 80 -9.50 -0.28 10.05
CA HIS A 80 -8.41 -1.07 9.49
C HIS A 80 -7.33 -1.31 10.54
N PHE A 81 -7.01 -0.30 11.36
CA PHE A 81 -6.04 -0.45 12.44
C PHE A 81 -6.43 -1.59 13.38
N LEU A 82 -7.68 -1.65 13.83
CA LEU A 82 -8.15 -2.69 14.73
C LEU A 82 -8.13 -4.07 14.06
N ALA A 83 -8.53 -4.17 12.78
CA ALA A 83 -8.45 -5.41 12.02
C ALA A 83 -7.00 -5.93 11.89
N TRP A 84 -6.05 -5.04 11.61
CA TRP A 84 -4.63 -5.38 11.55
C TRP A 84 -4.07 -5.78 12.92
N ALA A 85 -4.46 -5.08 13.99
CA ALA A 85 -4.06 -5.43 15.35
C ALA A 85 -4.55 -6.82 15.75
N VAL A 86 -5.81 -7.16 15.47
CA VAL A 86 -6.37 -8.50 15.72
C VAL A 86 -5.63 -9.55 14.90
N LEU A 87 -5.39 -9.30 13.60
CA LEU A 87 -4.65 -10.23 12.75
C LEU A 87 -3.22 -10.48 13.29
N LEU A 88 -2.51 -9.42 13.70
CA LEU A 88 -1.17 -9.52 14.28
C LEU A 88 -1.17 -10.33 15.58
N LEU A 89 -2.14 -10.10 16.46
CA LEU A 89 -2.30 -10.88 17.69
C LEU A 89 -2.56 -12.35 17.40
N LEU A 90 -3.38 -12.68 16.40
CA LEU A 90 -3.63 -14.06 15.99
C LEU A 90 -2.37 -14.72 15.42
N VAL A 91 -1.64 -14.04 14.54
CA VAL A 91 -0.37 -14.55 13.99
C VAL A 91 0.66 -14.77 15.10
N LEU A 92 0.83 -13.79 16.00
CA LEU A 92 1.76 -13.89 17.12
C LEU A 92 1.36 -15.04 18.07
N SER A 93 0.07 -15.18 18.37
CA SER A 93 -0.43 -16.28 19.20
C SER A 93 -0.15 -17.63 18.55
N GLY A 94 -0.38 -17.75 17.23
CA GLY A 94 -0.04 -18.94 16.47
C GLY A 94 1.45 -19.28 16.52
N LEU A 95 2.33 -18.28 16.38
CA LEU A 95 3.78 -18.45 16.49
C LEU A 95 4.21 -18.88 17.89
N VAL A 96 3.63 -18.30 18.94
CA VAL A 96 3.92 -18.68 20.33
C VAL A 96 3.47 -20.12 20.60
N LEU A 97 2.27 -20.50 20.15
CA LEU A 97 1.77 -21.87 20.29
C LEU A 97 2.63 -22.85 19.50
N LEU A 98 2.97 -22.55 18.25
CA LEU A 98 3.87 -23.38 17.45
C LEU A 98 5.23 -23.54 18.12
N SER A 99 5.81 -22.47 18.64
CA SER A 99 7.10 -22.52 19.35
C SER A 99 7.03 -23.34 20.65
N GLY A 100 5.93 -23.23 21.40
CA GLY A 100 5.75 -23.94 22.67
C GLY A 100 5.44 -25.43 22.51
N PHE A 101 4.58 -25.79 21.57
CA PHE A 101 4.14 -27.18 21.35
C PHE A 101 5.00 -27.94 20.33
N PHE A 102 5.58 -27.23 19.37
CA PHE A 102 6.43 -27.77 18.32
C PHE A 102 7.72 -26.96 18.23
N PRO A 103 8.53 -26.93 19.31
CA PRO A 103 9.77 -26.17 19.31
C PRO A 103 10.60 -26.63 18.11
N PRO A 104 10.94 -25.74 17.16
CA PRO A 104 11.87 -26.11 16.12
C PRO A 104 13.15 -26.54 16.83
N GLY A 105 13.65 -27.74 16.53
CA GLY A 105 14.97 -28.13 17.02
C GLY A 105 15.95 -27.00 16.66
N LEU A 106 16.83 -26.61 17.59
CA LEU A 106 17.80 -25.51 17.45
C LEU A 106 18.88 -25.78 16.38
N GLY A 107 18.57 -26.58 15.37
CA GLY A 107 19.52 -27.25 14.51
C GLY A 107 20.24 -28.39 15.23
N ARG A 108 21.11 -29.06 14.50
CA ARG A 108 22.15 -29.89 15.10
C ARG A 108 23.33 -28.97 15.46
N PRO A 109 24.01 -29.17 16.60
CA PRO A 109 25.26 -28.47 16.87
C PRO A 109 26.22 -28.67 15.70
N ALA A 110 26.97 -27.62 15.34
CA ALA A 110 27.93 -27.70 14.25
C ALA A 110 29.02 -28.71 14.63
N ASP A 111 29.08 -29.81 13.88
CA ASP A 111 30.21 -30.73 13.95
C ASP A 111 31.28 -30.23 12.97
N VAL A 112 32.35 -29.67 13.52
CA VAL A 112 33.45 -29.09 12.73
C VAL A 112 34.34 -30.20 12.13
N LEU A 113 34.24 -31.42 12.67
CA LEU A 113 35.07 -32.57 12.26
C LEU A 113 34.26 -33.61 11.46
N GLY A 114 32.93 -33.56 11.52
CA GLY A 114 32.03 -34.39 10.73
C GLY A 114 32.01 -34.01 9.24
N GLU A 115 31.77 -34.99 8.37
CA GLU A 115 31.59 -34.74 6.94
C GLU A 115 30.46 -33.73 6.70
N ALA A 116 30.73 -32.72 5.86
CA ALA A 116 29.78 -31.67 5.48
C ALA A 116 28.51 -32.19 4.75
N GLY A 117 28.39 -33.51 4.55
CA GLY A 117 27.39 -34.15 3.70
C GLY A 117 25.95 -34.11 4.20
N SER A 118 25.66 -33.61 5.41
CA SER A 118 24.28 -33.55 5.93
C SER A 118 23.78 -32.16 6.31
N ALA A 119 24.38 -31.09 5.77
CA ALA A 119 23.90 -29.73 6.00
C ALA A 119 22.55 -29.51 5.28
N GLN A 120 21.45 -29.89 5.93
CA GLN A 120 20.11 -29.66 5.38
C GLN A 120 19.86 -28.15 5.26
N ALA A 121 19.43 -27.73 4.07
CA ALA A 121 19.01 -26.35 3.87
C ALA A 121 17.88 -25.98 4.84
N LEU A 122 17.94 -24.75 5.37
CA LEU A 122 16.85 -24.16 6.14
C LEU A 122 15.56 -24.23 5.34
N TRP A 123 14.43 -24.46 6.01
CA TRP A 123 13.15 -24.77 5.36
C TRP A 123 12.74 -23.73 4.29
N PHE A 124 13.06 -22.46 4.49
CA PHE A 124 12.78 -21.37 3.54
C PHE A 124 13.75 -21.33 2.34
N PHE A 125 14.93 -21.95 2.45
CA PHE A 125 15.87 -22.16 1.35
C PHE A 125 15.70 -23.50 0.65
N ARG A 126 14.89 -24.43 1.17
CA ARG A 126 14.70 -25.76 0.57
C ARG A 126 14.20 -25.70 -0.87
N GLY A 127 13.35 -24.73 -1.22
CA GLY A 127 12.91 -24.55 -2.61
C GLY A 127 14.04 -24.19 -3.56
N VAL A 128 14.98 -23.34 -3.10
CA VAL A 128 16.19 -22.97 -3.84
C VAL A 128 17.12 -24.17 -3.96
N ALA A 129 17.38 -24.88 -2.85
CA ALA A 129 18.21 -26.08 -2.86
C ALA A 129 17.63 -27.16 -3.79
N GLY A 130 16.32 -27.38 -3.71
CA GLY A 130 15.61 -28.33 -4.58
C GLY A 130 15.63 -27.93 -6.06
N PHE A 131 15.61 -26.64 -6.38
CA PHE A 131 15.81 -26.17 -7.75
C PHE A 131 17.22 -26.47 -8.25
N LEU A 132 18.25 -26.12 -7.45
CA LEU A 132 19.64 -26.34 -7.83
C LEU A 132 20.00 -27.82 -7.93
N SER A 133 19.36 -28.70 -7.15
CA SER A 133 19.56 -30.15 -7.24
C SER A 133 19.01 -30.78 -8.52
N LEU A 134 18.16 -30.07 -9.28
CA LEU A 134 17.70 -30.54 -10.60
C LEU A 134 18.74 -30.31 -11.70
N LEU A 135 19.78 -29.54 -11.41
CA LEU A 135 20.79 -29.13 -12.37
C LEU A 135 22.04 -29.99 -12.23
N PRO A 136 22.71 -30.34 -13.35
CA PRO A 136 24.05 -30.89 -13.34
C PRO A 136 25.04 -30.00 -12.57
N GLU A 137 26.04 -30.61 -11.91
CA GLU A 137 27.01 -29.91 -11.05
C GLU A 137 27.78 -28.80 -11.79
N ASP A 138 28.08 -29.01 -13.07
CA ASP A 138 28.75 -28.06 -13.96
C ASP A 138 27.88 -26.85 -14.32
N SER A 139 26.57 -26.92 -14.06
CA SER A 139 25.59 -25.89 -14.42
C SER A 139 25.00 -25.11 -13.23
N VAL A 140 25.50 -25.34 -12.01
CA VAL A 140 25.00 -24.67 -10.78
C VAL A 140 25.06 -23.14 -10.91
N ALA A 141 26.13 -22.59 -11.48
CA ALA A 141 26.26 -21.15 -11.71
C ALA A 141 25.16 -20.59 -12.61
N ALA A 142 24.78 -21.32 -13.66
CA ALA A 142 23.67 -20.95 -14.54
C ALA A 142 22.33 -21.03 -13.79
N GLY A 143 22.16 -22.02 -12.90
CA GLY A 143 20.99 -22.13 -12.02
C GLY A 143 20.84 -20.94 -11.08
N VAL A 144 21.92 -20.53 -10.41
CA VAL A 144 21.93 -19.35 -9.54
C VAL A 144 21.60 -18.09 -10.34
N LEU A 145 22.18 -17.93 -11.53
CA LEU A 145 21.86 -16.83 -12.43
C LEU A 145 20.37 -16.84 -12.83
N ALA A 146 19.82 -18.00 -13.16
CA ALA A 146 18.40 -18.13 -13.50
C ALA A 146 17.48 -17.72 -12.34
N LEU A 147 17.78 -18.15 -11.10
CA LEU A 147 17.03 -17.73 -9.91
C LEU A 147 17.10 -16.22 -9.70
N PHE A 148 18.27 -15.62 -9.87
CA PHE A 148 18.45 -14.18 -9.78
C PHE A 148 17.64 -13.44 -10.86
N LEU A 149 17.66 -13.94 -12.10
CA LEU A 149 16.88 -13.37 -13.20
C LEU A 149 15.36 -13.50 -12.97
N ILE A 150 14.90 -14.63 -12.41
CA ILE A 150 13.49 -14.79 -12.02
C ILE A 150 13.12 -13.76 -10.95
N TRP A 151 13.95 -13.60 -9.92
CA TRP A 151 13.72 -12.63 -8.86
C TRP A 151 13.71 -11.19 -9.39
N LEU A 152 14.64 -10.87 -10.29
CA LEU A 152 14.70 -9.58 -10.98
C LEU A 152 13.45 -9.35 -11.85
N ALA A 153 12.97 -10.37 -12.56
CA ALA A 153 11.73 -10.30 -13.34
C ALA A 153 10.50 -10.01 -12.46
N PHE A 154 10.44 -10.57 -11.24
CA PHE A 154 9.41 -10.21 -10.26
C PHE A 154 9.49 -8.75 -9.81
N PHE A 155 10.70 -8.19 -9.69
CA PHE A 155 10.88 -6.78 -9.35
C PHE A 155 10.38 -5.85 -10.46
N PHE A 156 10.60 -6.23 -11.74
CA PHE A 156 10.09 -5.50 -12.91
C PHE A 156 8.66 -5.89 -13.31
N LEU A 157 7.98 -6.71 -12.51
CA LEU A 157 6.60 -7.11 -12.79
C LEU A 157 5.66 -5.90 -12.93
N PRO A 158 5.75 -4.81 -12.14
CA PRO A 158 4.91 -3.63 -12.33
C PRO A 158 5.07 -2.95 -13.69
N GLU A 159 6.29 -2.92 -14.23
CA GLU A 159 6.60 -2.32 -15.55
C GLU A 159 6.16 -3.23 -16.71
N ILE A 160 6.21 -4.55 -16.50
CA ILE A 160 5.74 -5.57 -17.45
C ILE A 160 4.20 -5.65 -17.43
N ASP A 161 3.59 -5.51 -16.26
CA ASP A 161 2.13 -5.54 -16.07
C ASP A 161 1.49 -4.22 -16.53
N ARG A 162 1.29 -4.12 -17.83
CA ARG A 162 0.54 -3.02 -18.45
C ARG A 162 -0.98 -3.22 -18.40
N THR A 163 -1.50 -4.17 -17.60
CA THR A 163 -2.95 -4.44 -17.57
C THR A 163 -3.71 -3.29 -16.89
N THR A 164 -4.15 -2.34 -17.70
CA THR A 164 -5.02 -1.25 -17.25
C THR A 164 -6.49 -1.72 -17.28
N GLY A 165 -7.09 -1.87 -16.10
CA GLY A 165 -8.52 -2.08 -15.96
C GLY A 165 -8.94 -3.00 -14.80
N PRO A 166 -10.18 -2.86 -14.30
CA PRO A 166 -10.70 -3.62 -13.16
C PRO A 166 -11.13 -5.06 -13.52
N ALA A 167 -11.03 -5.49 -14.77
CA ALA A 167 -11.53 -6.78 -15.21
C ALA A 167 -10.68 -7.94 -14.66
N ARG A 168 -11.21 -8.66 -13.65
CA ARG A 168 -10.59 -9.85 -13.03
C ARG A 168 -10.08 -10.87 -14.05
N LEU A 169 -10.79 -11.04 -15.17
CA LEU A 169 -10.42 -11.99 -16.24
C LEU A 169 -9.11 -11.63 -16.94
N LYS A 170 -8.78 -10.34 -17.08
CA LYS A 170 -7.51 -9.90 -17.69
C LYS A 170 -6.28 -10.20 -16.81
N ARG A 171 -6.50 -10.46 -15.52
CA ARG A 171 -5.44 -10.81 -14.55
C ARG A 171 -5.26 -12.32 -14.41
N LEU A 172 -6.10 -13.15 -15.02
CA LEU A 172 -6.00 -14.61 -14.93
C LEU A 172 -4.62 -15.16 -15.33
N PRO A 173 -3.95 -14.70 -16.41
CA PRO A 173 -2.62 -15.19 -16.74
C PRO A 173 -1.59 -14.90 -15.66
N ILE A 174 -1.62 -13.69 -15.08
CA ILE A 174 -0.71 -13.27 -14.01
C ILE A 174 -0.98 -14.08 -12.73
N VAL A 175 -2.26 -14.29 -12.39
CA VAL A 175 -2.66 -15.12 -11.24
C VAL A 175 -2.23 -16.57 -11.45
N ALA A 176 -2.44 -17.14 -12.65
CA ALA A 176 -2.04 -18.50 -12.99
C ALA A 176 -0.52 -18.65 -12.95
N LEU A 177 0.24 -17.66 -13.45
CA LEU A 177 1.70 -17.63 -13.37
C LEU A 177 2.17 -17.56 -11.91
N GLY A 178 1.57 -16.69 -11.10
CA GLY A 178 1.87 -16.60 -9.67
C GLY A 178 1.56 -17.90 -8.93
N LEU A 179 0.45 -18.56 -9.25
CA LEU A 179 0.08 -19.86 -8.70
C LEU A 179 1.05 -20.96 -9.14
N PHE A 180 1.48 -20.94 -10.40
CA PHE A 180 2.50 -21.87 -10.92
C PHE A 180 3.82 -21.73 -10.15
N PHE A 181 4.31 -20.51 -9.93
CA PHE A 181 5.52 -20.29 -9.13
C PHE A 181 5.35 -20.70 -7.66
N LEU A 182 4.19 -20.43 -7.05
CA LEU A 182 3.89 -20.85 -5.68
C LEU A 182 3.88 -22.37 -5.55
N LEU A 183 3.16 -23.07 -6.42
CA LEU A 183 3.06 -24.53 -6.40
C LEU A 183 4.40 -25.17 -6.76
N GLY A 184 5.09 -24.67 -7.79
CA GLY A 184 6.42 -25.12 -8.18
C GLY A 184 7.42 -24.97 -7.05
N GLY A 185 7.49 -23.79 -6.42
CA GLY A 185 8.34 -23.55 -5.25
C GLY A 185 8.02 -24.47 -4.08
N PHE A 186 6.73 -24.76 -3.84
CA PHE A 186 6.31 -25.71 -2.81
C PHE A 186 6.78 -27.15 -3.11
N PHE A 187 6.60 -27.65 -4.33
CA PHE A 187 7.07 -28.99 -4.72
C PHE A 187 8.59 -29.10 -4.67
N LEU A 188 9.30 -28.06 -5.11
CA LEU A 188 10.77 -27.99 -5.00
C LEU A 188 11.22 -28.00 -3.54
N ALA A 189 10.52 -27.29 -2.65
CA ALA A 189 10.84 -27.29 -1.22
C ALA A 189 10.62 -28.66 -0.55
N LEU A 190 9.66 -29.45 -1.03
CA LEU A 190 9.47 -30.84 -0.58
C LEU A 190 10.58 -31.78 -1.11
N GLY A 191 11.03 -31.57 -2.34
CA GLY A 191 12.09 -32.37 -2.97
C GLY A 191 13.48 -32.07 -2.40
N GLY A 192 13.80 -30.79 -2.17
CA GLY A 192 15.12 -30.32 -1.71
C GLY A 192 15.47 -30.70 -0.26
N GLY A 193 14.59 -31.39 0.46
CA GLY A 193 14.87 -31.93 1.79
C GLY A 193 15.29 -33.40 1.81
N ARG A 194 15.37 -34.07 0.65
CA ARG A 194 15.67 -35.51 0.51
C ARG A 194 17.06 -35.82 -0.05
N GLY A 195 17.80 -34.80 -0.47
CA GLY A 195 19.18 -34.91 -0.93
C GLY A 195 20.19 -34.81 0.19
#